data_AF-A0AAN7UHI3-F1
#
_entry.id   AF-A0AAN7UHI3-F1
#
_cell.length_a   1.000
_cell.length_b   1.000
_cell.length_c   1.000
_cell.angle_alpha   90.00
_cell.angle_beta   90.00
_cell.angle_gamma   90.00
#
_symmetry.space_group_name_H-M   'P 1'
#
loop_
_entity.id
_entity.type
_entity.pdbx_description
1 polymer ?
#
loop_
_entity_poly.entity_id
_entity_poly.type
_entity_poly.pdbx_seq_one_letter_code
_entity_poly.pdbx_strand_id
1 'polypeptide(L)'
;MTLDEACKILNVKPPQGANTNTEEIMERFKKLFDANDPQKGGSFYLQSKILRARERIESEIRPAMEKAAQEAEIKEGFKPKVYKDR
;
A
#
# COMPACT_ATOMS: atom_id res chain seq x y z
N MET A 1 -9.89 5.80 9.10
CA MET A 1 -9.36 4.81 10.06
C MET A 1 -7.93 5.17 10.41
N THR A 2 -7.50 4.81 11.61
CA THR A 2 -6.11 5.04 12.04
C THR A 2 -5.19 4.02 11.37
N LEU A 3 -3.87 4.28 11.39
CA LEU A 3 -2.89 3.30 10.87
C LEU A 3 -2.91 2.00 11.69
N ASP A 4 -3.00 2.13 13.02
CA ASP A 4 -3.10 0.97 13.93
C ASP A 4 -4.34 0.11 13.62
N GLU A 5 -5.49 0.74 13.37
CA GLU A 5 -6.72 0.04 12.97
C GLU A 5 -6.52 -0.68 11.63
N ALA A 6 -5.90 -0.02 10.64
CA ALA A 6 -5.62 -0.63 9.34
C ALA A 6 -4.68 -1.84 9.44
N CYS A 7 -3.61 -1.75 10.23
CA CYS A 7 -2.68 -2.84 10.49
C CYS A 7 -3.37 -4.04 11.16
N LYS A 8 -4.28 -3.78 12.11
CA LYS A 8 -5.09 -4.81 12.75
C LYS A 8 -6.08 -5.47 11.79
N ILE A 9 -6.74 -4.69 10.93
CA ILE A 9 -7.67 -5.22 9.91
C ILE A 9 -6.96 -6.19 8.96
N LEU A 10 -5.77 -5.84 8.47
CA LEU A 10 -5.01 -6.70 7.55
C LEU A 10 -4.12 -7.73 8.27
N ASN A 11 -4.05 -7.67 9.60
CA ASN A 11 -3.15 -8.49 10.42
C ASN A 11 -1.70 -8.43 9.94
N VAL A 12 -1.18 -7.21 9.81
CA VAL A 12 0.20 -6.90 9.39
C VAL A 12 0.88 -5.99 10.41
N LYS A 13 2.21 -5.99 10.41
CA LYS A 13 2.98 -5.05 11.22
C LYS A 13 2.86 -3.62 10.67
N PRO A 14 3.04 -2.59 11.50
CA PRO A 14 3.14 -1.21 11.02
C PRO A 14 4.22 -1.05 9.95
N PRO A 15 3.96 -0.28 8.88
CA PRO A 15 4.94 -0.03 7.83
C PRO A 15 6.21 0.61 8.40
N GLN A 16 7.37 0.19 7.89
CA GLN A 16 8.70 0.65 8.28
C GLN A 16 9.40 1.37 7.13
N GLY A 17 8.67 2.26 6.44
CA GLY A 17 9.14 2.98 5.27
C GLY A 17 9.59 2.03 4.15
N ALA A 18 10.83 2.19 3.68
CA ALA A 18 11.40 1.38 2.59
C ALA A 18 11.54 -0.13 2.90
N ASN A 19 11.57 -0.52 4.18
CA ASN A 19 11.65 -1.93 4.60
C ASN A 19 10.28 -2.58 4.78
N THR A 20 9.20 -1.91 4.38
CA THR A 20 7.85 -2.46 4.52
C THR A 20 7.67 -3.65 3.57
N ASN A 21 7.18 -4.77 4.11
CA ASN A 21 6.82 -5.94 3.31
C ASN A 21 5.50 -5.71 2.57
N THR A 22 5.56 -5.10 1.39
CA THR A 22 4.40 -4.81 0.55
C THR A 22 3.72 -6.07 0.02
N GLU A 23 4.49 -7.14 -0.20
CA GLU A 23 3.96 -8.43 -0.65
C GLU A 23 3.02 -9.05 0.39
N GLU A 24 3.43 -9.08 1.66
CA GLU A 24 2.59 -9.57 2.75
C GLU A 24 1.27 -8.77 2.88
N ILE A 25 1.35 -7.44 2.76
CA ILE A 25 0.17 -6.56 2.81
C ILE A 25 -0.80 -6.91 1.67
N MET A 26 -0.29 -7.09 0.45
CA MET A 26 -1.12 -7.41 -0.72
C MET A 26 -1.72 -8.81 -0.65
N GLU A 27 -0.96 -9.79 -0.17
CA GLU A 27 -1.45 -11.15 0.04
C GLU A 27 -2.60 -11.17 1.07
N ARG A 28 -2.39 -10.51 2.23
CA ARG A 28 -3.41 -10.39 3.28
C ARG A 28 -4.64 -9.65 2.78
N PHE A 29 -4.46 -8.53 2.08
CA PHE A 29 -5.54 -7.77 1.47
C PHE A 29 -6.36 -8.65 0.53
N LYS A 30 -5.73 -9.31 -0.45
CA LYS A 30 -6.43 -10.13 -1.44
C LYS A 30 -7.23 -11.24 -0.77
N LYS A 31 -6.61 -11.99 0.15
CA LYS A 31 -7.27 -13.08 0.87
C LYS A 31 -8.51 -12.60 1.63
N LEU A 32 -8.39 -11.52 2.39
CA LEU A 32 -9.50 -10.99 3.18
C LEU A 32 -10.58 -10.36 2.30
N PHE A 33 -10.19 -9.64 1.25
CA PHE A 33 -11.11 -8.98 0.34
C PHE A 33 -11.97 -9.98 -0.45
N ASP A 34 -11.35 -11.05 -0.96
CA ASP A 34 -12.02 -12.12 -1.70
C ASP A 34 -12.93 -12.95 -0.78
N ALA A 35 -12.51 -13.21 0.46
CA ALA A 35 -13.31 -13.94 1.45
C ALA A 35 -14.54 -13.15 1.92
N ASN A 36 -14.54 -11.82 1.77
CA ASN A 36 -15.64 -10.94 2.16
C ASN A 36 -16.45 -10.43 0.96
N ASP A 37 -16.32 -11.05 -0.22
CA ASP A 37 -17.06 -10.68 -1.42
C ASP A 37 -18.58 -10.77 -1.20
N PRO A 38 -19.33 -9.63 -1.30
CA PRO A 38 -20.77 -9.60 -1.13
C PRO A 38 -21.53 -10.50 -2.10
N GLN A 39 -20.97 -10.72 -3.29
CA GLN A 39 -21.58 -11.61 -4.29
C GLN A 39 -21.52 -13.08 -3.88
N LYS A 40 -20.63 -13.43 -2.93
CA LYS A 40 -20.43 -14.78 -2.40
C LYS A 40 -20.94 -14.93 -0.96
N GLY A 41 -21.83 -14.02 -0.52
CA GLY A 41 -22.39 -14.02 0.83
C GLY A 41 -21.53 -13.33 1.89
N GLY A 42 -20.46 -12.64 1.48
CA GLY A 42 -19.67 -11.77 2.35
C GLY A 42 -20.38 -10.45 2.69
N SER A 43 -19.72 -9.62 3.50
CA SER A 43 -20.26 -8.31 3.90
C SER A 43 -19.60 -7.18 3.12
N PHE A 44 -20.41 -6.38 2.42
CA PHE A 44 -19.94 -5.18 1.73
C PHE A 44 -19.25 -4.19 2.68
N TYR A 45 -19.75 -4.10 3.91
CA TYR A 45 -19.14 -3.26 4.93
C TYR A 45 -17.74 -3.75 5.30
N LEU A 46 -17.56 -5.05 5.55
CA LEU A 46 -16.25 -5.62 5.90
C LEU A 46 -15.28 -5.52 4.72
N GLN A 47 -15.72 -5.85 3.50
CA GLN A 47 -14.92 -5.69 2.30
C GLN A 47 -14.47 -4.24 2.09
N SER A 48 -15.37 -3.28 2.32
CA SER A 48 -15.04 -1.85 2.27
C SER A 48 -14.01 -1.47 3.33
N LYS A 49 -14.11 -2.00 4.57
CA LYS A 49 -13.11 -1.76 5.62
C LYS A 49 -11.73 -2.32 5.25
N ILE A 50 -11.68 -3.49 4.64
CA ILE A 50 -10.44 -4.11 4.16
C ILE A 50 -9.79 -3.26 3.07
N LEU A 51 -10.57 -2.74 2.11
CA LEU A 51 -10.08 -1.82 1.09
C LEU A 51 -9.48 -0.55 1.71
N ARG A 52 -10.22 0.09 2.62
CA ARG A 52 -9.77 1.30 3.29
C ARG A 52 -8.52 1.08 4.15
N ALA A 53 -8.35 -0.11 4.73
CA ALA A 53 -7.15 -0.47 5.47
C ALA A 53 -5.92 -0.55 4.56
N ARG A 54 -6.06 -1.17 3.38
CA ARG A 54 -4.97 -1.20 2.38
C ARG A 54 -4.59 0.21 1.94
N GLU A 55 -5.57 1.03 1.54
CA GLU A 55 -5.34 2.42 1.12
C GLU A 55 -4.60 3.23 2.20
N ARG A 56 -4.99 3.05 3.47
CA ARG A 56 -4.37 3.74 4.61
C ARG A 56 -2.93 3.30 4.84
N ILE A 57 -2.60 2.03 4.66
CA ILE A 57 -1.22 1.54 4.80
C ILE A 57 -0.37 1.99 3.60
N GLU A 58 -0.90 1.89 2.38
CA GLU A 58 -0.24 2.36 1.15
C GLU A 58 0.13 3.85 1.22
N SER A 59 -0.72 4.68 1.83
CA SER A 59 -0.44 6.12 1.98
C SER A 59 0.78 6.43 2.87
N GLU A 60 1.16 5.53 3.78
CA GLU A 60 2.39 5.68 4.58
C GLU A 60 3.65 5.24 3.83
N ILE A 61 3.50 4.25 2.93
CA ILE A 61 4.63 3.65 2.23
C ILE A 61 5.03 4.50 1.02
N ARG A 62 4.04 5.09 0.32
CA ARG A 62 4.26 5.84 -0.92
C ARG A 62 5.29 6.98 -0.80
N PRO A 63 5.26 7.85 0.22
CA PRO A 63 6.26 8.91 0.36
C PRO A 63 7.67 8.36 0.61
N ALA A 64 7.79 7.22 1.32
CA ALA A 64 9.09 6.59 1.59
C ALA A 64 9.66 5.94 0.32
N MET A 65 8.82 5.31 -0.50
CA MET A 65 9.22 4.74 -1.79
C MET A 65 9.64 5.82 -2.79
N GLU A 66 8.90 6.92 -2.87
CA GLU A 66 9.22 8.05 -3.75
C GLU A 66 10.58 8.68 -3.38
N LYS A 67 10.86 8.88 -2.09
CA LYS A 67 12.16 9.36 -1.62
C LYS A 67 13.30 8.39 -1.94
N ALA A 68 13.11 7.09 -1.68
CA ALA A 68 14.13 6.08 -1.98
C ALA A 68 14.43 6.01 -3.49
N ALA A 69 13.41 6.13 -4.34
CA ALA A 69 13.59 6.16 -5.79
C ALA A 69 14.34 7.43 -6.25
N GLN A 70 14.01 8.60 -5.71
CA GLN A 70 14.72 9.85 -5.99
C GLN A 70 16.19 9.79 -5.56
N GLU A 71 16.48 9.24 -4.37
CA GLU A 71 17.86 9.06 -3.90
C GLU A 71 18.67 8.09 -4.76
N ALA A 72 18.03 7.02 -5.25
CA ALA A 72 18.66 6.10 -6.20
C ALA A 72 18.96 6.79 -7.55
N GLU A 73 18.01 7.55 -8.10
CA GLU A 73 18.21 8.32 -9.33
C GLU A 73 19.32 9.37 -9.21
N ILE A 74 19.44 10.03 -8.04
CA ILE A 74 20.53 10.97 -7.76
C ILE A 74 21.88 10.24 -7.72
N LYS A 75 21.94 9.07 -7.07
CA LYS A 75 23.18 8.26 -6.96
C LYS A 75 23.63 7.65 -8.30
N GLU A 76 22.71 7.27 -9.17
CA GLU A 76 23.01 6.69 -10.50
C GLU A 76 23.37 7.73 -11.56
N GLY A 77 23.44 9.02 -11.18
CA GLY A 77 23.73 10.12 -12.08
C GLY A 77 22.43 10.66 -12.69
N PHE A 78 22.00 11.80 -12.16
CA PHE A 78 20.81 12.55 -12.55
C PHE A 78 20.62 12.62 -14.08
N LYS A 79 19.69 11.82 -14.63
CA LYS A 79 19.24 11.87 -16.03
C LYS A 79 17.79 12.36 -16.05
N PRO A 80 17.54 13.68 -15.99
CA PRO A 80 16.18 14.18 -15.97
C PRO A 80 15.45 13.74 -17.25
N LYS A 81 14.28 13.12 -17.10
CA LYS A 81 13.32 12.95 -18.20
C LYS A 81 12.78 14.33 -18.54
N VAL A 82 13.55 15.08 -19.33
CA VAL A 82 13.05 16.27 -20.01
C VAL A 82 11.95 15.77 -20.94
N TYR A 83 10.69 15.91 -20.52
CA TYR A 83 9.59 15.87 -21.46
C TYR A 83 9.88 16.95 -22.48
N LYS A 84 10.36 16.56 -23.65
CA LYS A 84 10.37 17.43 -24.81
C LYS A 84 8.91 17.60 -25.19
N ASP A 85 8.32 18.73 -24.80
CA ASP A 85 7.16 19.27 -25.46
C ASP A 85 7.42 19.27 -26.98
N ARG A 86 6.62 18.49 -27.70
CA ARG A 86 6.27 18.72 -29.10
C ARG A 86 5.00 17.97 -29.46
#